data_AF-A0A1B7UI53-F1
#
_entry.id   AF-A0A1B7UI53-F1
#
_cell.length_a   1.000
_cell.length_b   1.000
_cell.length_c   1.000
_cell.angle_alpha   90.00
_cell.angle_beta   90.00
_cell.angle_gamma   90.00
#
_symmetry.space_group_name_H-M   'P 1'
#
loop_
_entity.id
_entity.type
_entity.pdbx_description
1 polymer ?
#
loop_
_entity_poly.entity_id
_entity_poly.type
_entity_poly.pdbx_seq_one_letter_code
_entity_poly.pdbx_strand_id
1 'polypeptide(L)' 'MEIQSLTVSERIVLAEALWDSIVAEDGEIALTEAQKAELDRRLAAFNIDQDLGSSWESVKARILAKE' A
#
# COMPACT_ATOMS: atom_id res chain seq x y z
N MET A 1 6.76 8.62 23.92
CA MET A 1 7.12 9.63 22.90
C MET A 1 5.82 10.19 22.39
N GLU A 2 5.56 11.49 22.56
CA GLU A 2 4.31 12.10 22.11
C GLU A 2 4.36 12.30 20.58
N ILE A 3 3.82 11.35 19.82
CA ILE A 3 3.81 11.42 18.33
C ILE A 3 3.14 12.71 17.84
N GLN A 4 2.23 13.27 18.63
CA GLN A 4 1.53 14.52 18.31
C GLN A 4 2.42 15.77 18.38
N SER A 5 3.57 15.73 19.07
CA SER A 5 4.51 16.85 19.12
C SER A 5 5.46 16.90 17.91
N LEU A 6 5.48 15.86 17.07
CA LEU A 6 6.31 15.79 15.88
C LEU A 6 5.70 16.64 14.75
N THR A 7 6.55 17.24 13.92
CA THR A 7 6.15 17.83 12.64
C THR A 7 5.60 16.77 11.68
N VAL A 8 4.91 17.20 10.61
CA VAL A 8 4.41 16.27 9.58
C VAL A 8 5.54 15.43 8.98
N SER A 9 6.67 16.07 8.64
CA SER A 9 7.82 15.39 8.05
C SER A 9 8.42 14.35 9.00
N GLU A 10 8.58 14.68 10.29
CA GLU A 10 9.08 13.73 11.29
C GLU A 10 8.12 12.54 11.48
N ARG A 11 6.81 12.77 11.42
CA ARG A 11 5.83 11.67 11.46
C ARG A 11 5.90 10.79 10.22
N ILE A 12 6.16 11.35 9.04
CA ILE A 12 6.35 10.56 7.81
C ILE A 12 7.59 9.67 7.94
N VAL A 13 8.72 10.25 8.36
CA VAL A 13 9.97 9.49 8.58
C VAL A 13 9.80 8.41 9.65
N LEU A 14 9.08 8.73 10.74
CA LEU A 14 8.77 7.74 11.78
C LEU A 14 7.87 6.62 11.25
N ALA A 15 6.86 6.93 10.43
CA ALA A 15 5.99 5.93 9.83
C ALA A 15 6.76 4.99 8.90
N GLU A 16 7.67 5.53 8.09
CA GLU A 16 8.59 4.75 7.24
C GLU A 16 9.50 3.85 8.09
N ALA A 17 10.15 4.39 9.11
CA ALA A 17 11.04 3.62 9.98
C ALA A 17 10.30 2.49 10.74
N LEU A 18 9.07 2.74 11.18
CA LEU A 18 8.21 1.71 11.79
C LEU A 18 7.82 0.64 10.77
N TRP A 19 7.52 1.03 9.53
CA TRP A 19 7.21 0.09 8.47
C TRP A 19 8.42 -0.80 8.12
N ASP A 20 9.59 -0.20 8.00
CA ASP A 20 10.85 -0.93 7.76
C ASP A 20 11.19 -1.89 8.89
N SER A 21 10.90 -1.53 10.14
CA SER A 21 11.11 -2.45 11.28
C SER A 21 10.25 -3.71 11.20
N ILE A 22 9.03 -3.62 10.66
CA ILE A 22 8.15 -4.79 10.48
C ILE A 22 8.71 -5.72 9.40
N VAL A 23 9.25 -5.15 8.31
CA VAL A 23 9.90 -5.93 7.25
C VAL A 23 11.15 -6.62 7.78
N ALA A 24 11.94 -5.92 8.61
CA ALA A 24 13.19 -6.43 9.19
C ALA A 24 12.97 -7.56 10.22
N GLU A 25 11.77 -7.69 10.79
CA GLU A 25 11.41 -8.79 11.70
C GLU A 25 11.09 -10.11 10.97
N ASP A 26 11.30 -10.16 9.64
CA ASP A 26 11.38 -11.38 8.81
C ASP A 26 10.10 -12.24 8.86
N GLY A 27 8.95 -11.58 8.85
CA GLY A 27 7.68 -12.23 8.58
C GLY A 27 7.51 -12.47 7.09
N GLU A 28 8.14 -13.51 6.52
CA GLU A 28 7.80 -13.96 5.17
C GLU A 28 6.30 -14.27 5.11
N ILE A 29 5.54 -13.39 4.43
CA ILE A 29 4.13 -13.64 4.17
C ILE A 29 4.06 -14.67 3.04
N ALA A 30 4.00 -15.94 3.41
CA ALA A 30 3.89 -17.03 2.45
C ALA A 30 2.60 -16.89 1.64
N LEU A 31 2.76 -16.62 0.34
CA LEU A 31 1.64 -16.59 -0.59
C LEU A 31 1.27 -18.01 -1.00
N THR A 32 -0.03 -18.30 -1.00
CA THR A 32 -0.56 -19.51 -1.64
C THR A 32 -0.34 -19.46 -3.15
N GLU A 33 -0.29 -20.61 -3.81
CA GLU A 33 -0.14 -20.68 -5.27
C GLU A 33 -1.26 -19.94 -6.01
N ALA A 34 -2.49 -19.97 -5.48
CA ALA A 34 -3.60 -19.22 -6.04
C ALA A 34 -3.39 -17.70 -5.96
N GLN A 35 -2.80 -17.20 -4.87
CA GLN A 35 -2.48 -15.78 -4.75
C GLN A 35 -1.35 -15.37 -5.69
N LYS A 36 -0.30 -16.19 -5.83
CA LYS A 36 0.78 -15.94 -6.80
C LYS A 36 0.25 -15.88 -8.23
N ALA A 37 -0.57 -16.85 -8.62
CA ALA A 37 -1.18 -16.89 -9.95
C ALA A 37 -2.06 -15.65 -10.23
N GLU A 38 -2.79 -15.15 -9.23
CA GLU A 38 -3.58 -13.92 -9.40
C GLU A 38 -2.70 -12.67 -9.53
N LEU A 39 -1.58 -12.59 -8.80
CA LEU A 39 -0.62 -11.49 -8.95
C LEU A 39 0.02 -11.51 -10.35
N ASP A 40 0.45 -12.68 -10.82
CA ASP A 40 1.01 -12.85 -12.17
C ASP A 40 0.00 -12.44 -13.25
N ARG A 41 -1.26 -12.86 -13.10
CA ARG A 41 -2.35 -12.48 -14.03
C ARG A 41 -2.55 -10.97 -14.08
N ARG A 42 -2.57 -10.29 -12.93
CA ARG A 42 -2.74 -8.83 -12.85
C ARG A 42 -1.55 -8.09 -13.42
N LEU A 43 -0.34 -8.56 -13.15
CA LEU A 43 0.88 -7.96 -13.68
C LEU A 43 0.93 -8.09 -15.21
N ALA A 44 0.54 -9.24 -15.76
CA ALA A 44 0.44 -9.43 -17.21
C ALA A 44 -0.61 -8.52 -17.84
N ALA A 45 -1.78 -8.35 -17.21
CA ALA A 45 -2.80 -7.43 -17.68
C ALA A 45 -2.30 -5.98 -17.70
N PHE A 46 -1.68 -5.52 -16.60
CA PHE A 46 -1.10 -4.19 -16.50
C PHE A 46 -0.03 -3.90 -17.56
N ASN A 47 0.81 -4.89 -17.88
CA ASN A 47 1.81 -4.73 -18.94
C ASN A 47 1.20 -4.49 -20.33
N ILE A 48 -0.04 -4.96 -20.56
CA ILE A 48 -0.76 -4.81 -21.83
C ILE A 48 -1.53 -3.49 -21.87
N ASP A 49 -2.34 -3.22 -20.84
CA ASP A 49 -3.27 -2.09 -20.83
C ASP A 49 -2.65 -0.79 -20.27
N GLN A 50 -1.56 -0.89 -19.50
CA GLN A 50 -0.95 0.21 -18.75
C GLN A 50 -1.99 0.99 -17.93
N ASP A 51 -3.05 0.31 -17.47
CA ASP A 51 -4.12 0.94 -16.70
C ASP A 51 -3.60 1.22 -15.29
N LEU A 52 -3.26 2.49 -15.04
CA LEU A 52 -2.82 2.99 -13.75
C LEU A 52 -3.94 2.98 -12.69
N GLY A 53 -5.17 2.70 -13.10
CA GLY A 53 -6.34 2.75 -12.26
C GLY A 53 -6.76 4.17 -11.92
N SER A 54 -7.60 4.30 -10.88
CA SER A 54 -8.11 5.59 -10.43
C SER A 54 -7.16 6.28 -9.45
N SER A 55 -7.05 7.61 -9.53
CA SER A 55 -6.32 8.39 -8.52
C SER A 55 -6.91 8.20 -7.13
N TRP A 56 -6.10 8.42 -6.09
CA TRP A 56 -6.57 8.34 -4.71
C TRP A 56 -7.73 9.30 -4.44
N GLU A 57 -7.69 10.51 -4.99
CA GLU A 57 -8.78 11.50 -4.86
C GLU A 57 -10.09 10.95 -5.43
N SER A 58 -10.01 10.31 -6.60
CA SER A 58 -11.17 9.72 -7.28
C SER A 58 -11.76 8.54 -6.49
N VAL A 59 -10.89 7.68 -5.96
CA VAL A 59 -11.29 6.55 -5.10
C VAL A 59 -11.91 7.06 -3.80
N LYS A 60 -11.26 8.02 -3.14
CA LYS A 60 -11.73 8.65 -1.91
C LYS A 60 -13.08 9.32 -2.10
N ALA A 61 -13.26 10.08 -3.18
CA ALA A 61 -14.54 10.69 -3.52
C ALA A 61 -15.64 9.63 -3.69
N ARG A 62 -15.37 8.52 -4.38
CA ARG A 62 -16.34 7.42 -4.54
C ARG A 62 -16.70 6.73 -3.23
N ILE A 63 -15.74 6.56 -2.31
CA ILE A 63 -15.99 5.95 -0.99
C ILE A 63 -16.84 6.89 -0.13
N LEU A 64 -16.52 8.19 -0.12
CA LEU A 64 -17.22 9.19 0.69
C LEU A 64 -18.57 9.62 0.10
N ALA A 65 -18.78 9.46 -1.21
CA ALA A 65 -20.04 9.74 -1.88
C ALA A 65 -21.10 8.64 -1.67
N LYS A 66 -20.73 7.51 -1.04
CA LYS A 66 -21.69 6.51 -0.56
C LYS A 66 -22.12 6.88 0.87
N GLU A 67 -22.98 7.88 0.99
CA GLU A 67 -23.86 8.14 2.14
C GLU A 67 -25.30 8.33 1.65
#